data_AF-A0A7V4GZH9-F1
#
_entry.id   AF-A0A7V4GZH9-F1
#
_cell.length_a   1.000
_cell.length_b   1.000
_cell.length_c   1.000
_cell.angle_alpha   90.00
_cell.angle_beta   90.00
_cell.angle_gamma   90.00
#
_symmetry.space_group_name_H-M   'P 1'
#
loop_
_entity.id
_entity.type
_entity.pdbx_description
1 polymer ?
#
loop_
_entity_poly.entity_id
_entity_poly.type
_entity_poly.pdbx_seq_one_letter_code
_entity_poly.pdbx_strand_id
1 'polypeptide(L)' 'MSVKQTAFHDIHVKLGARMVEFAGFRMPLEYTGVTDEHITVRTGVGVFDVSHMGEIWVRGSHA' A
#
# COMPACT_ATOMS: atom_id res chain seq x y z
N MET A 1 15.22 -3.31 13.56
CA MET A 1 14.15 -2.29 13.60
C MET A 1 12.83 -3.02 13.47
N SER A 2 11.77 -2.63 14.19
CA SER A 2 10.46 -3.25 14.01
C SER A 2 9.85 -2.83 12.67
N VAL A 3 9.14 -3.74 12.03
CA VAL A 3 8.43 -3.46 10.76
C VAL A 3 7.27 -2.49 11.05
N LYS A 4 7.17 -1.43 10.25
CA LYS A 4 6.12 -0.40 10.39
C LYS A 4 4.78 -0.88 9.81
N GLN A 5 3.70 -0.21 10.17
CA GLN A 5 2.35 -0.45 9.64
C GLN A 5 1.80 0.87 9.06
N THR A 6 1.01 0.80 7.99
CA THR A 6 0.26 1.95 7.48
C THR A 6 -1.01 2.18 8.30
N ALA A 7 -1.66 3.34 8.12
CA ALA A 7 -2.93 3.63 8.77
C ALA A 7 -4.06 2.64 8.41
N PHE A 8 -3.94 1.94 7.28
CA PHE A 8 -4.93 0.97 6.81
C PHE A 8 -4.57 -0.49 7.11
N HIS A 9 -3.56 -0.75 7.95
CA HIS A 9 -3.10 -2.11 8.25
C HIS A 9 -4.24 -3.07 8.67
N ASP A 10 -5.07 -2.66 9.61
CA ASP A 10 -6.15 -3.52 10.13
C ASP A 10 -7.24 -3.77 9.07
N ILE A 11 -7.45 -2.82 8.16
CA ILE A 11 -8.36 -3.00 7.02
C ILE A 11 -7.81 -4.09 6.10
N HIS A 12 -6.52 -4.05 5.77
CA HIS A 12 -5.88 -5.05 4.92
C HIS A 12 -5.96 -6.46 5.51
N VAL A 13 -5.68 -6.59 6.82
CA VAL A 13 -5.81 -7.87 7.54
C VAL A 13 -7.25 -8.37 7.52
N LYS A 14 -8.23 -7.49 7.78
CA LYS A 14 -9.66 -7.84 7.77
C LYS A 14 -10.16 -8.26 6.38
N LEU A 15 -9.61 -7.67 5.32
CA LEU A 15 -9.90 -8.03 3.93
C LEU A 15 -9.20 -9.32 3.46
N GLY A 16 -8.39 -9.95 4.31
CA GLY A 16 -7.71 -11.21 3.99
C GLY A 16 -6.46 -11.04 3.14
N ALA A 17 -5.84 -9.86 3.14
CA ALA A 17 -4.62 -9.62 2.37
C ALA A 17 -3.47 -10.53 2.81
N ARG A 18 -2.69 -11.01 1.84
CA ARG A 18 -1.40 -11.64 2.11
C ARG A 18 -0.37 -10.58 2.46
N MET A 19 -0.19 -10.35 3.77
CA MET A 19 0.73 -9.34 4.28
C MET A 19 2.18 -9.78 4.19
N VAL A 20 3.05 -8.92 3.65
CA VAL A 20 4.50 -9.13 3.53
C VAL A 20 5.29 -7.94 4.06
N GLU A 21 6.57 -8.15 4.35
CA GLU A 21 7.49 -7.05 4.63
C GLU A 21 7.98 -6.46 3.30
N PHE A 22 7.75 -5.16 3.10
CA PHE A 22 8.19 -4.41 1.93
C PHE A 22 8.67 -3.02 2.35
N ALA A 23 9.91 -2.66 1.99
CA ALA A 23 10.52 -1.37 2.35
C ALA A 23 10.45 -1.02 3.85
N GLY A 24 10.46 -2.02 4.74
CA GLY A 24 10.33 -1.84 6.19
C GLY A 24 8.90 -1.63 6.69
N PHE A 25 7.87 -1.87 5.87
CA PHE A 25 6.45 -1.82 6.21
C PHE A 25 5.76 -3.19 6.02
N ARG A 26 4.71 -3.47 6.80
CA ARG A 26 3.78 -4.59 6.58
C ARG A 26 2.74 -4.15 5.54
N MET A 27 2.93 -4.58 4.30
CA MET A 27 2.10 -4.18 3.15
C MET A 27 1.29 -5.37 2.59
N PRO A 28 0.09 -5.13 2.03
CA PRO A 28 -0.66 -6.16 1.32
C PRO A 28 0.00 -6.47 -0.03
N LEU A 29 0.35 -7.74 -0.29
CA LEU A 29 0.86 -8.17 -1.60
C LEU A 29 -0.26 -8.49 -2.59
N GLU A 30 -1.33 -9.13 -2.11
CA GLU A 30 -2.54 -9.46 -2.87
C GLU A 30 -3.69 -9.80 -1.88
N TYR A 31 -4.92 -9.77 -2.37
CA TYR A 31 -6.17 -10.12 -1.69
C TYR A 31 -6.88 -11.28 -2.39
N THR A 32 -7.09 -11.19 -3.71
CA THR A 32 -7.77 -12.21 -4.53
C THR A 32 -6.82 -12.89 -5.51
N GLY A 33 -5.66 -12.30 -5.75
CA GLY A 33 -4.58 -12.83 -6.58
C GLY A 33 -4.04 -11.78 -7.54
N VAL A 34 -2.70 -11.71 -7.72
CA VAL A 34 -2.06 -10.66 -8.54
C VAL A 34 -2.69 -10.50 -9.94
N THR A 35 -3.03 -11.59 -10.63
CA THR A 35 -3.64 -11.53 -11.96
C THR A 35 -5.04 -10.94 -11.93
N ASP A 36 -5.87 -11.35 -10.96
CA ASP A 36 -7.25 -10.87 -10.82
C ASP A 36 -7.29 -9.37 -10.49
N GLU A 37 -6.45 -8.93 -9.56
CA GLU A 37 -6.30 -7.52 -9.19
C GLU A 37 -5.74 -6.67 -10.35
N HIS A 38 -4.78 -7.21 -11.09
CA HIS A 38 -4.26 -6.56 -12.30
C HIS A 38 -5.36 -6.34 -13.34
N ILE A 39 -6.14 -7.37 -13.65
CA ILE A 39 -7.24 -7.28 -14.62
C ILE A 39 -8.31 -6.33 -14.11
N THR A 40 -8.66 -6.36 -12.82
CA THR A 40 -9.62 -5.45 -12.19
C THR A 40 -9.25 -3.98 -12.43
N VAL A 41 -7.97 -3.62 -12.30
CA VAL A 41 -7.49 -2.25 -12.59
C VAL A 41 -7.53 -1.94 -14.09
N ARG A 42 -7.25 -2.92 -14.96
CA ARG A 42 -7.24 -2.74 -16.42
C ARG A 42 -8.63 -2.56 -17.01
N THR A 43 -9.63 -3.22 -16.44
CA THR A 43 -11.00 -3.27 -16.99
C THR A 43 -12.02 -2.52 -16.13
N GLY A 44 -11.64 -2.05 -14.95
CA GLY A 44 -12.50 -1.37 -14.00
C GLY A 44 -11.72 -0.38 -13.13
N VAL A 45 -11.82 -0.53 -11.80
CA VAL A 45 -11.22 0.36 -10.82
C VAL A 45 -10.51 -0.46 -9.76
N GLY A 46 -9.27 -0.12 -9.45
CA GLY A 46 -8.55 -0.64 -8.29
C GLY A 46 -8.09 0.49 -7.37
N VAL A 47 -7.94 0.17 -6.08
CA VAL A 47 -7.48 1.09 -5.04
C VAL A 47 -6.23 0.52 -4.42
N PHE A 48 -5.20 1.36 -4.27
CA PHE A 48 -3.91 0.98 -3.71
C PHE A 48 -3.63 1.82 -2.46
N ASP A 49 -3.26 1.16 -1.36
CA ASP A 49 -2.64 1.84 -0.22
C ASP A 49 -1.16 2.08 -0.51
N VAL A 50 -0.82 3.33 -0.84
CA VAL A 50 0.56 3.78 -1.08
C VAL A 50 1.11 4.60 0.09
N SER A 51 0.48 4.59 1.27
CA SER A 51 0.86 5.43 2.41
C SER A 51 2.23 5.09 3.04
N HIS A 52 2.92 4.06 2.55
CA HIS A 52 4.33 3.79 2.87
C HIS A 52 5.29 4.74 2.14
N MET A 53 4.82 5.44 1.10
CA MET A 53 5.62 6.43 0.38
C MET A 53 5.88 7.65 1.26
N GLY A 54 7.11 8.18 1.15
CA GLY A 54 7.45 9.44 1.80
C GLY A 54 6.84 10.62 1.06
N GLU A 55 6.21 11.52 1.80
CA GLU A 55 5.74 12.81 1.30
C GLU A 55 6.67 13.92 1.83
N ILE A 56 7.15 14.78 0.93
CA ILE A 56 8.09 15.85 1.27
C ILE A 56 7.49 17.19 0.85
N TRP A 57 7.38 18.10 1.81
CA TRP A 57 7.01 19.48 1.56
C TRP A 57 8.25 20.34 1.39
N VAL A 58 8.34 21.08 0.29
CA VAL A 58 9.41 22.06 0.03
C VAL A 58 8.76 23.45 -0.12
N ARG A 59 9.22 24.45 0.65
CA ARG A 59 8.62 25.79 0.71
C ARG A 59 9.68 26.85 1.02
N GLY A 60 9.59 28.02 0.39
CA GLY A 60 10.50 29.15 0.64
C GLY A 60 10.84 29.93 -0.63
N SER A 61 11.50 31.09 -0.51
CA SER A 61 11.87 31.94 -1.65
C SER A 61 12.97 31.34 -2.54
N HIS A 62 13.66 30.32 -2.06
CA HIS A 62 14.74 29.60 -2.75
C HIS A 62 14.61 28.08 -2.58
N ALA A 63 13.39 27.61 -2.31
CA ALA A 63 13.05 26.20 -2.17
C ALA A 63 13.09 25.46 -3.51
#